data_AF-A0A2V8P6Y8-F1
#
_entry.id   AF-A0A2V8P6Y8-F1
#
_cell.length_a   1.000
_cell.length_b   1.000
_cell.length_c   1.000
_cell.angle_alpha   90.00
_cell.angle_beta   90.00
_cell.angle_gamma   90.00
#
_symmetry.space_group_name_H-M   'P 1'
#
loop_
_entity.id
_entity.type
_entity.pdbx_description
1 polymer ?
#
loop_
_entity_poly.entity_id
_entity_poly.type
_entity_poly.pdbx_seq_one_letter_code
_entity_poly.pdbx_strand_id
1 'polypeptide(L)'
;MGKDLLFEVAYVRTRGLNLIRNIAINQAQLASPQHPIINEVTGQVITTNTPANAQLRAPYQGVEAGGFVQIQSTAESTYNSLQMSLTKRLSNGVQLLASYTYGKSLDNASGGSASTGDVLETASIAGNQLDNRANRGVSDFDRTHRFVLSYLWDLPPPAFAERSNSGRLLFSNWQV
;
A
#
# COMPACT_ATOMS: atom_id res chain seq x y z
N MET A 1 0.56 6.06 -40.38
CA MET A 1 0.47 5.75 -38.92
C MET A 1 0.00 7.02 -38.20
N GLY A 2 -0.83 6.86 -37.17
CA GLY A 2 -1.84 7.81 -36.67
C GLY A 2 -1.36 9.20 -36.24
N LYS A 3 -2.00 10.24 -36.78
CA LYS A 3 -1.93 11.61 -36.24
C LYS A 3 -2.76 11.78 -34.95
N ASP A 4 -3.62 10.81 -34.67
CA ASP A 4 -4.61 10.89 -33.58
C ASP A 4 -4.28 9.97 -32.41
N LEU A 5 -3.23 9.14 -32.51
CA LEU A 5 -2.89 8.15 -31.48
C LEU A 5 -1.53 8.51 -30.86
N LEU A 6 -1.50 8.62 -29.53
CA LEU A 6 -0.30 8.79 -28.73
C LEU A 6 -0.23 7.65 -27.72
N PHE A 7 0.92 7.01 -27.64
CA PHE A 7 1.22 6.00 -26.64
C PHE A 7 2.46 6.44 -25.86
N GLU A 8 2.39 6.37 -24.54
CA GLU A 8 3.49 6.75 -23.67
C GLU A 8 3.76 5.66 -22.64
N VAL A 9 5.02 5.54 -22.26
CA VAL A 9 5.47 4.62 -21.22
C VAL A 9 6.44 5.37 -20.31
N ALA A 10 6.24 5.26 -19.01
CA ALA A 10 7.11 5.84 -17.99
C ALA A 10 7.41 4.82 -16.89
N TYR A 11 8.60 4.94 -16.31
CA TYR A 11 8.95 4.25 -15.08
C TYR A 11 9.17 5.27 -13.98
N VAL A 12 8.53 5.06 -12.83
CA VAL A 12 8.64 5.94 -11.66
C VAL A 12 9.15 5.13 -10.48
N ARG A 13 10.13 5.69 -9.78
CA ARG A 13 10.65 5.13 -8.53
C ARG A 13 10.70 6.19 -7.44
N THR A 14 10.25 5.82 -6.26
CA THR A 14 10.35 6.63 -5.04
C THR A 14 11.00 5.82 -3.94
N ARG A 15 11.82 6.47 -3.12
CA ARG A 15 12.42 5.88 -1.91
C ARG A 15 12.23 6.82 -0.74
N GLY A 16 11.59 6.34 0.31
CA GLY A 16 11.52 7.00 1.62
C GLY A 16 12.61 6.47 2.54
N LEU A 17 13.30 7.36 3.23
CA LEU A 17 14.33 7.06 4.22
C LEU A 17 14.00 7.79 5.51
N ASN A 18 14.40 7.21 6.65
CA ASN A 18 14.22 7.79 7.98
C ASN A 18 12.76 8.18 8.28
N LEU A 19 11.82 7.37 7.79
CA LEU A 19 10.40 7.54 8.07
C LEU A 19 10.11 7.18 9.53
N ILE A 20 9.05 7.78 10.06
CA ILE A 20 8.63 7.55 11.44
C ILE A 20 7.98 6.18 11.56
N ARG A 21 8.34 5.43 12.60
CA ARG A 21 7.61 4.23 13.04
C ARG A 21 7.54 4.15 14.55
N ASN A 22 6.54 3.40 15.04
CA ASN A 22 6.41 3.02 16.43
C ASN A 22 6.99 1.61 16.62
N ILE A 23 7.75 1.40 17.69
CA ILE A 23 8.25 0.08 18.07
C ILE A 23 7.95 -0.20 19.53
N ALA A 24 7.59 -1.42 19.86
CA ALA A 24 7.50 -1.86 21.25
C ALA A 24 8.89 -2.36 21.70
N ILE A 25 9.55 -1.60 22.57
CA ILE A 25 10.92 -1.92 22.99
C ILE A 25 10.97 -3.00 24.07
N ASN A 26 9.87 -3.19 24.80
CA ASN A 26 9.76 -4.22 25.83
C ASN A 26 9.31 -5.58 25.25
N GLN A 27 9.86 -5.97 24.10
CA GLN A 27 9.53 -7.25 23.48
C GLN A 27 10.22 -8.39 24.24
N ALA A 28 9.49 -9.47 24.52
CA ALA A 28 10.02 -10.68 25.14
C ALA A 28 11.12 -11.32 24.27
N GLN A 29 12.29 -11.57 24.86
CA GLN A 29 13.42 -12.20 24.17
C GLN A 29 13.24 -13.72 24.05
N LEU A 30 13.77 -14.33 22.98
CA LEU A 30 13.66 -15.78 22.78
C LEU A 30 14.59 -16.54 23.73
N ALA A 31 14.03 -17.46 24.51
CA ALA A 31 14.77 -18.37 25.38
C ALA A 31 14.91 -19.76 24.76
N SER A 32 15.99 -20.47 25.08
CA SER A 32 16.17 -21.89 24.77
C SER A 32 16.98 -22.59 25.86
N PRO A 33 17.07 -23.93 25.88
CA PRO A 33 17.97 -24.63 26.80
C PRO A 33 19.45 -24.25 26.62
N GLN A 34 19.86 -23.89 25.39
CA GLN A 34 21.22 -23.47 25.07
C GLN A 34 21.47 -21.98 25.39
N HIS A 35 20.42 -21.16 25.34
CA HIS A 35 20.43 -19.74 25.63
C HIS A 35 19.31 -19.40 26.61
N PRO A 36 19.45 -19.76 27.91
CA PRO A 36 18.45 -19.45 28.92
C PRO A 36 18.40 -17.95 29.20
N ILE A 37 17.22 -17.46 29.56
CA ILE A 37 17.04 -16.10 30.10
C ILE A 37 16.89 -16.22 31.61
N ILE A 38 17.67 -15.45 32.35
CA ILE A 38 17.54 -15.31 33.80
C ILE A 38 16.80 -14.00 34.05
N ASN A 39 15.64 -14.07 34.71
CA ASN A 39 14.92 -12.87 35.11
C ASN A 39 15.64 -12.22 36.30
N GLU A 40 16.10 -10.98 36.15
CA GLU A 40 16.88 -10.28 37.18
C GLU A 40 16.09 -9.96 38.46
N VAL A 41 14.75 -9.91 38.38
CA VAL A 41 13.88 -9.59 39.52
C VAL A 41 13.49 -10.84 40.30
N THR A 42 13.08 -11.92 39.61
CA THR A 42 12.60 -13.15 40.25
C THR A 42 13.68 -14.22 40.41
N GLY A 43 14.82 -14.09 39.73
CA GLY A 43 15.87 -15.12 39.66
C GLY A 43 15.50 -16.35 38.84
N GLN A 44 14.32 -16.36 38.19
CA GLN A 44 13.84 -17.52 37.46
C GLN A 44 14.67 -17.76 36.18
N VAL A 45 15.12 -19.00 35.97
CA VAL A 45 15.77 -19.45 34.74
C VAL A 45 14.71 -19.96 33.77
N ILE A 46 14.63 -19.37 32.58
CA ILE A 46 13.62 -19.66 31.57
C ILE A 46 14.30 -20.20 30.33
N THR A 47 13.87 -21.38 29.87
CA THR A 47 14.42 -22.10 28.71
C THR A 47 13.39 -22.35 27.61
N THR A 48 12.12 -21.96 27.83
CA THR A 48 11.00 -22.18 26.90
C THR A 48 10.30 -20.86 26.57
N ASN A 49 9.63 -20.79 25.42
CA ASN A 49 8.86 -19.62 25.01
C ASN A 49 7.37 -19.93 25.04
N THR A 50 6.65 -19.36 26.00
CA THR A 50 5.19 -19.45 26.08
C THR A 50 4.59 -18.04 26.23
N PRO A 51 3.30 -17.85 25.92
CA PRO A 51 2.63 -16.57 26.21
C PRO A 51 2.68 -16.21 27.69
N ALA A 52 2.50 -17.19 28.58
CA ALA A 52 2.49 -16.99 30.03
C ALA A 52 3.83 -16.49 30.60
N ASN A 53 4.96 -16.87 29.98
CA ASN A 53 6.28 -16.45 30.43
C ASN A 53 6.86 -15.27 29.63
N ALA A 54 6.09 -14.68 28.69
CA ALA A 54 6.56 -13.58 27.85
C ALA A 54 7.01 -12.36 28.68
N GLN A 55 6.23 -11.98 29.68
CA GLN A 55 6.54 -10.87 30.58
C GLN A 55 7.86 -11.09 31.34
N LEU A 56 8.10 -12.32 31.78
CA LEU A 56 9.30 -12.68 32.53
C LEU A 56 10.57 -12.69 31.68
N ARG A 57 10.44 -12.74 30.35
CA ARG A 57 11.54 -12.68 29.38
C ARG A 57 11.71 -11.29 28.75
N ALA A 58 10.90 -10.31 29.14
CA ALA A 58 11.00 -8.95 28.64
C ALA A 58 12.13 -8.18 29.35
N PRO A 59 12.89 -7.31 28.66
CA PRO A 59 14.01 -6.58 29.28
C PRO A 59 13.59 -5.66 30.44
N TYR A 60 12.40 -5.04 30.36
CA TYR A 60 11.90 -4.12 31.38
C TYR A 60 10.81 -4.79 32.21
N GLN A 61 11.18 -5.21 33.41
CA GLN A 61 10.27 -5.82 34.37
C GLN A 61 9.33 -4.79 35.02
N GLY A 62 8.11 -5.20 35.36
CA GLY A 62 7.10 -4.32 35.97
C GLY A 62 6.27 -3.49 34.98
N VAL A 63 6.55 -3.60 33.68
CA VAL A 63 5.76 -3.01 32.59
C VAL A 63 5.34 -4.11 31.64
N GLU A 64 4.14 -4.01 31.07
CA GLU A 64 3.66 -4.98 30.08
C GLU A 64 4.63 -5.08 28.88
N ALA A 65 4.95 -6.30 28.47
CA ALA A 65 5.62 -6.61 27.22
C ALA A 65 4.74 -6.12 26.06
N GLY A 66 5.24 -5.17 25.28
CA GLY A 66 4.45 -4.44 24.30
C GLY A 66 3.93 -3.07 24.75
N GLY A 67 3.86 -2.81 26.06
CA GLY A 67 3.27 -1.61 26.65
C GLY A 67 4.14 -0.36 26.62
N PHE A 68 5.44 -0.48 26.28
CA PHE A 68 6.35 0.64 26.13
C PHE A 68 6.70 0.86 24.66
N VAL A 69 6.19 1.94 24.07
CA VAL A 69 6.35 2.28 22.66
C VAL A 69 7.37 3.41 22.50
N GLN A 70 8.34 3.21 21.62
CA GLN A 70 9.30 4.22 21.21
C GLN A 70 9.01 4.65 19.77
N ILE A 71 9.04 5.96 19.53
CA ILE A 71 8.98 6.55 18.19
C ILE A 71 10.41 6.65 17.64
N GLN A 72 10.63 6.16 16.43
CA GLN A 72 11.94 6.19 15.76
C GLN A 72 11.81 6.58 14.29
N SER A 73 12.84 7.22 13.75
CA SER A 73 12.96 7.56 12.32
C SER A 73 13.78 6.50 11.58
N THR A 74 13.37 5.24 11.66
CA THR A 74 14.10 4.09 11.09
C THR A 74 13.33 3.34 10.01
N ALA A 75 12.11 3.77 9.68
CA ALA A 75 11.35 3.13 8.61
C ALA A 75 11.85 3.54 7.21
N GLU A 76 11.70 2.62 6.26
CA GLU A 76 12.08 2.78 4.87
C GLU A 76 10.94 2.30 3.97
N SER A 77 10.72 3.02 2.87
CA SER A 77 9.75 2.64 1.85
C SER A 77 10.36 2.72 0.46
N THR A 78 9.88 1.86 -0.44
CA THR A 78 10.27 1.83 -1.85
C THR A 78 9.04 1.60 -2.71
N TYR A 79 8.79 2.51 -3.63
CA TYR A 79 7.75 2.38 -4.64
C TYR A 79 8.37 2.31 -6.02
N ASN A 80 7.92 1.38 -6.85
CA ASN A 80 8.30 1.27 -8.25
C ASN A 80 7.03 1.11 -9.08
N SER A 81 6.94 1.81 -10.21
CA SER A 81 5.80 1.64 -11.12
C SER A 81 6.19 1.76 -12.58
N LEU A 82 5.51 0.96 -13.40
CA LEU A 82 5.43 1.11 -14.84
C LEU A 82 4.08 1.74 -15.16
N GLN A 83 4.10 2.87 -15.87
CA GLN A 83 2.92 3.63 -16.25
C GLN A 83 2.82 3.65 -17.76
N MET A 84 1.65 3.30 -18.28
CA MET A 84 1.37 3.25 -19.72
C MET A 84 0.12 4.10 -19.97
N SER A 85 0.18 4.98 -20.96
CA SER A 85 -0.97 5.76 -21.42
C SER A 85 -1.21 5.52 -22.91
N LEU A 86 -2.47 5.49 -23.28
CA LEU A 86 -2.92 5.46 -24.66
C LEU A 86 -3.98 6.54 -24.84
N THR A 87 -3.67 7.52 -25.66
CA THR A 87 -4.60 8.60 -26.03
C THR A 87 -4.94 8.47 -27.50
N LYS A 88 -6.23 8.33 -27.81
CA LYS A 88 -6.79 8.51 -29.14
C LYS A 88 -7.60 9.81 -29.14
N ARG A 89 -7.18 10.79 -29.93
CA ARG A 89 -7.96 12.01 -30.21
C ARG A 89 -9.25 11.65 -30.95
N LEU A 90 -10.26 12.50 -30.81
CA LEU A 90 -11.55 12.30 -31.47
C LEU A 90 -11.36 12.20 -32.98
N SER A 91 -11.60 11.02 -33.52
CA SER A 91 -11.61 10.79 -34.97
C SER A 91 -12.50 9.60 -35.30
N ASN A 92 -13.23 9.69 -36.41
CA ASN A 92 -14.26 8.73 -36.80
C ASN A 92 -15.28 8.48 -35.67
N GLY A 93 -15.67 9.54 -34.95
CA GLY A 93 -16.65 9.50 -33.87
C GLY A 93 -16.17 8.90 -32.55
N VAL A 94 -14.89 8.56 -32.38
CA VAL A 94 -14.39 7.94 -31.14
C VAL A 94 -13.19 8.70 -30.56
N GLN A 95 -13.23 9.00 -29.28
CA GLN A 95 -12.12 9.45 -28.45
C GLN A 95 -11.85 8.43 -27.33
N LEU A 96 -10.58 8.20 -27.01
CA LEU A 96 -10.16 7.22 -26.00
C LEU A 96 -9.02 7.81 -25.16
N LEU A 97 -9.09 7.62 -23.85
CA LEU A 97 -7.98 7.77 -22.93
C LEU A 97 -7.93 6.54 -22.03
N ALA A 98 -6.90 5.72 -22.19
CA ALA A 98 -6.66 4.57 -21.35
C ALA A 98 -5.33 4.72 -20.62
N SER A 99 -5.33 4.50 -19.31
CA SER A 99 -4.15 4.56 -18.48
C SER A 99 -4.03 3.30 -17.63
N TYR A 100 -2.86 2.70 -17.64
CA TYR A 100 -2.54 1.54 -16.83
C TYR A 100 -1.29 1.79 -16.00
N THR A 101 -1.37 1.50 -14.70
CA THR A 101 -0.24 1.54 -13.80
C THR A 101 -0.06 0.17 -13.18
N TYR A 102 1.12 -0.40 -13.38
CA TYR A 102 1.59 -1.55 -12.63
C TYR A 102 2.57 -1.07 -11.56
N GLY A 103 2.23 -1.26 -10.29
CA GLY A 103 2.97 -0.74 -9.15
C GLY A 103 3.45 -1.84 -8.20
N LYS A 104 4.48 -1.54 -7.43
CA LYS A 104 4.87 -2.32 -6.25
C LYS A 104 5.40 -1.35 -5.19
N SER A 105 4.69 -1.28 -4.06
CA SER A 105 5.07 -0.57 -2.85
C SER A 105 5.51 -1.56 -1.79
N LEU A 106 6.71 -1.34 -1.25
CA LEU A 106 7.26 -2.10 -0.14
C LEU A 106 7.69 -1.16 0.97
N ASP A 107 7.38 -1.49 2.22
CA ASP A 107 7.89 -0.81 3.40
C ASP A 107 8.10 -1.80 4.55
N ASN A 108 8.75 -1.33 5.62
CA ASN A 108 8.88 -2.07 6.89
C ASN A 108 8.03 -1.49 8.02
N ALA A 109 7.26 -0.45 7.70
CA ALA A 109 6.22 0.15 8.51
C ALA A 109 5.29 0.89 7.56
N SER A 110 4.02 0.48 7.53
CA SER A 110 2.94 1.17 6.84
C SER A 110 2.17 2.01 7.86
N GLY A 111 1.74 3.22 7.48
CA GLY A 111 0.92 4.09 8.32
C GLY A 111 1.72 5.01 9.27
N GLY A 112 1.07 6.11 9.67
CA GLY A 112 1.64 7.15 10.54
C GLY A 112 1.54 6.84 12.04
N SER A 113 2.22 7.63 12.86
CA SER A 113 2.16 7.51 14.31
C SER A 113 0.77 7.88 14.84
N ALA A 114 0.27 7.14 15.83
CA ALA A 114 -0.98 7.44 16.55
C ALA A 114 -1.05 8.86 17.16
N SER A 115 0.06 9.60 17.17
CA SER A 115 0.16 10.95 17.75
C SER A 115 -0.22 12.10 16.82
N THR A 116 -0.40 11.88 15.51
CA THR A 116 -0.64 12.98 14.54
C THR A 116 -2.04 13.00 13.90
N GLY A 117 -2.97 12.17 14.39
CA GLY A 117 -4.33 12.13 13.80
C GLY A 117 -4.39 11.49 12.41
N ASP A 118 -3.31 10.83 11.98
CA ASP A 118 -3.29 10.01 10.78
C ASP A 118 -4.13 8.74 10.99
N VAL A 119 -4.84 8.33 9.93
CA VAL A 119 -5.70 7.14 9.94
C VAL A 119 -4.84 5.90 10.25
N LEU A 120 -5.08 5.31 11.43
CA LEU A 120 -4.44 4.09 11.92
C LEU A 120 -5.05 2.85 11.25
N GLU A 121 -4.71 2.58 9.99
CA GLU A 121 -5.01 1.28 9.39
C GLU A 121 -4.06 0.17 9.91
N THR A 122 -2.99 0.53 10.63
CA THR A 122 -1.92 -0.40 11.06
C THR A 122 -1.52 -0.22 12.53
N ALA A 123 -2.50 -0.18 13.45
CA ALA A 123 -2.26 -0.02 14.90
C ALA A 123 -1.54 -1.22 15.57
N SER A 124 -1.39 -2.35 14.87
CA SER A 124 -0.79 -3.56 15.42
C SER A 124 0.74 -3.52 15.27
N ILE A 125 1.47 -3.25 16.36
CA ILE A 125 2.92 -3.48 16.42
C ILE A 125 3.16 -5.00 16.39
N ALA A 126 3.33 -5.55 15.19
CA ALA A 126 3.49 -6.99 14.95
C ALA A 126 4.90 -7.34 14.46
N GLY A 127 5.27 -8.61 14.63
CA GLY A 127 6.58 -9.12 14.22
C GLY A 127 7.70 -8.78 15.20
N ASN A 128 8.94 -8.97 14.74
CA ASN A 128 10.13 -8.75 15.55
C ASN A 128 10.54 -7.26 15.55
N GLN A 129 10.30 -6.56 16.65
CA GLN A 129 10.62 -5.14 16.82
C GLN A 129 12.13 -4.87 16.90
N LEU A 130 12.91 -5.90 17.24
CA LEU A 130 14.37 -5.84 17.33
C LEU A 130 15.07 -5.97 15.97
N ASP A 131 14.34 -6.40 14.92
CA ASP A 131 14.85 -6.48 13.56
C ASP A 131 13.96 -5.71 12.59
N ASN A 132 14.42 -4.51 12.24
CA ASN A 132 13.71 -3.63 11.31
C ASN A 132 13.56 -4.21 9.89
N ARG A 133 14.38 -5.20 9.52
CA ARG A 133 14.28 -5.86 8.21
C ARG A 133 13.23 -6.97 8.20
N ALA A 134 12.94 -7.56 9.35
CA ALA A 134 11.98 -8.66 9.48
C ALA A 134 10.55 -8.26 9.09
N ASN A 135 10.20 -6.99 9.24
CA ASN A 135 8.88 -6.46 8.90
C ASN A 135 8.78 -5.91 7.48
N ARG A 136 9.82 -6.06 6.64
CA ARG A 136 9.79 -5.53 5.28
C ARG A 136 8.88 -6.36 4.37
N GLY A 137 7.78 -5.78 3.92
CA GLY A 137 6.74 -6.45 3.17
C GLY A 137 6.07 -5.55 2.14
N VAL A 138 4.96 -6.03 1.58
CA VAL A 138 4.06 -5.21 0.76
C VAL A 138 3.42 -4.16 1.65
N SER A 139 3.50 -2.91 1.22
CA SER A 139 2.91 -1.76 1.93
C SER A 139 1.39 -1.84 1.93
N ASP A 140 0.74 -1.34 2.97
CA ASP A 140 -0.74 -1.17 3.03
C ASP A 140 -1.25 -0.26 1.90
N PHE A 141 -0.39 0.64 1.41
CA PHE A 141 -0.68 1.54 0.29
C PHE A 141 -0.39 0.93 -1.08
N ASP A 142 -0.07 -0.38 -1.16
CA ASP A 142 0.19 -1.01 -2.44
C ASP A 142 -1.07 -1.05 -3.32
N ARG A 143 -0.89 -0.61 -4.56
CA ARG A 143 -1.88 -0.71 -5.62
C ARG A 143 -1.17 -1.34 -6.80
N THR A 144 -1.14 -2.68 -6.82
CA THR A 144 -0.39 -3.43 -7.83
C THR A 144 -0.88 -3.14 -9.25
N HIS A 145 -2.19 -3.06 -9.43
CA HIS A 145 -2.82 -2.80 -10.73
C HIS A 145 -3.82 -1.67 -10.60
N ARG A 146 -3.68 -0.66 -11.45
CA ARG A 146 -4.68 0.41 -11.59
C ARG A 146 -4.92 0.67 -13.07
N PHE A 147 -6.14 0.38 -13.52
CA PHE A 147 -6.59 0.66 -14.87
C PHE A 147 -7.68 1.72 -14.83
N VAL A 148 -7.58 2.73 -15.71
CA VAL A 148 -8.61 3.73 -15.92
C VAL A 148 -8.86 3.87 -17.41
N LEU A 149 -10.13 3.86 -17.77
CA LEU A 149 -10.59 4.06 -19.13
C LEU A 149 -11.60 5.21 -19.14
N SER A 150 -11.37 6.16 -20.04
CA SER A 150 -12.34 7.17 -20.42
C SER A 150 -12.50 7.11 -21.92
N TYR A 151 -13.74 7.14 -22.39
CA TYR A 151 -14.05 7.13 -23.81
C TYR A 151 -15.18 8.10 -24.08
N LEU A 152 -15.23 8.58 -25.31
CA LEU A 152 -16.37 9.27 -25.85
C LEU A 152 -16.65 8.70 -27.23
N TRP A 153 -17.88 8.28 -27.46
CA TRP A 153 -18.33 7.75 -28.73
C TRP A 153 -19.54 8.50 -29.25
N ASP A 154 -19.37 9.23 -30.35
CA ASP A 154 -20.43 9.76 -31.18
C ASP A 154 -21.15 8.60 -31.87
N LEU A 155 -22.34 8.26 -31.38
CA LEU A 155 -23.13 7.18 -31.93
C LEU A 155 -23.73 7.61 -33.28
N PRO A 156 -23.56 6.80 -34.34
CA PRO A 156 -24.27 7.07 -35.59
C PRO A 156 -25.78 6.93 -35.37
N PRO A 157 -26.61 7.76 -36.00
CA PRO A 157 -28.05 7.62 -35.90
C PRO A 157 -28.48 6.25 -36.47
N PRO A 158 -29.43 5.57 -35.82
CA PRO A 158 -29.89 4.27 -36.31
C PRO A 158 -30.62 4.42 -37.66
N ALA A 159 -30.47 3.45 -38.56
CA ALA A 159 -30.94 3.54 -39.95
C ALA A 159 -32.46 3.81 -40.12
N PHE A 160 -33.29 3.51 -39.11
CA PHE A 160 -34.71 3.85 -39.11
C PHE A 160 -34.95 5.34 -38.82
N ALA A 161 -34.08 5.96 -38.02
CA ALA A 161 -34.17 7.36 -37.64
C ALA A 161 -33.87 8.28 -38.82
N GLU A 162 -33.03 7.84 -39.77
CA GLU A 162 -32.73 8.61 -40.98
C GLU A 162 -33.92 8.70 -41.96
N ARG A 163 -34.94 7.85 -41.80
CA ARG A 163 -36.11 7.78 -42.70
C ARG A 163 -37.19 8.84 -42.43
N SER A 164 -37.11 9.56 -41.32
CA SER A 164 -38.11 10.59 -40.96
C SER A 164 -37.49 11.78 -40.22
N ASN A 165 -38.09 12.96 -40.37
CA ASN A 165 -37.61 14.17 -39.71
C ASN A 165 -37.68 14.06 -38.17
N SER A 166 -38.73 13.43 -37.64
CA SER A 166 -38.87 13.16 -36.20
C SER A 166 -37.86 12.12 -35.71
N GLY A 167 -37.53 11.11 -36.53
CA GLY A 167 -36.50 10.12 -36.22
C GLY A 167 -35.12 10.78 -36.09
N ARG A 168 -34.73 11.62 -37.05
CA ARG A 168 -33.47 12.37 -36.97
C ARG A 168 -33.42 13.29 -35.76
N LEU A 169 -34.52 13.96 -35.41
CA LEU A 169 -34.57 14.87 -34.26
C LEU A 169 -34.35 14.14 -32.92
N LEU A 170 -34.96 12.96 -32.77
CA LEU A 170 -34.95 12.22 -31.50
C LEU A 170 -33.72 11.33 -31.31
N PHE A 171 -33.09 10.90 -32.40
CA PHE A 171 -32.05 9.86 -32.37
C PHE A 171 -30.71 10.27 -33.01
N SER A 172 -30.47 11.56 -33.25
CA SER A 172 -29.15 12.06 -33.71
C SER A 172 -28.35 12.71 -32.58
N ASN A 173 -27.03 12.77 -32.74
CA ASN A 173 -26.07 13.40 -31.83
C ASN A 173 -26.00 12.79 -30.42
N TRP A 174 -26.34 11.51 -30.30
CA TRP A 174 -26.14 10.78 -29.05
C TRP A 174 -24.65 10.51 -28.85
N GLN A 175 -24.16 10.76 -27.64
CA GLN A 175 -22.79 10.50 -27.20
C GLN A 175 -22.82 9.68 -25.91
N VAL A 176 -21.84 8.81 -25.74
CA VAL A 176 -21.61 8.02 -24.51
C VAL A 176 -20.16 8.14 -24.11
#